data_AF-A0A1N6DYK9-F1
#
_entry.id   AF-A0A1N6DYK9-F1
#
_cell.length_a   1.000
_cell.length_b   1.000
_cell.length_c   1.000
_cell.angle_alpha   90.00
_cell.angle_beta   90.00
_cell.angle_gamma   90.00
#
_symmetry.space_group_name_H-M   'P 1'
#
loop_
_entity.id
_entity.type
_entity.pdbx_description
1 polymer ?
#
loop_
_entity_poly.entity_id
_entity_poly.type
_entity_poly.pdbx_seq_one_letter_code
_entity_poly.pdbx_strand_id
1 'polypeptide(L)'
;MSRLQYRGSIALAAVVVALLSSRPADAQVIVDQGPPRQPVGLLNSLVTGSWFEIKDEAKAEHRLQHLQAKLSRDGSRGDLAAVNRDVRRIDNVKFRLAVDDWLIRKNSLQCFGYYPIRVEPLPCAASCPRPPQAPVYSLPVPTPGPMAAAPTIPITILNADPAGAGVAFAINGVTHQAAGGSRQDLAVAPGSNITYDGGGSLGQRQYLISPGLYEFRSTAEGRALYKLPGTR
;
A
#
# COMPACT_ATOMS: atom_id res chain seq x y z
N MET A 1 34.00 13.56 8.11
CA MET A 1 33.02 12.51 8.48
C MET A 1 33.66 11.15 8.30
N SER A 2 33.75 10.35 9.36
CA SER A 2 34.51 9.08 9.37
C SER A 2 33.75 7.96 8.66
N ARG A 3 34.47 7.08 7.95
CA ARG A 3 33.93 5.92 7.23
C ARG A 3 33.09 4.96 8.11
N LEU A 4 33.21 5.06 9.42
CA LEU A 4 32.47 4.26 10.39
C LEU A 4 31.00 4.67 10.52
N GLN A 5 30.67 5.96 10.40
CA GLN A 5 29.28 6.43 10.42
C GLN A 5 28.48 6.00 9.16
N TYR A 6 29.17 5.82 8.02
CA TYR A 6 28.55 5.41 6.75
C TYR A 6 28.19 3.92 6.70
N ARG A 7 28.92 3.06 7.43
CA ARG A 7 28.59 1.63 7.57
C ARG A 7 27.50 1.37 8.60
N GLY A 8 27.35 2.27 9.58
CA GLY A 8 26.27 2.21 10.57
C GLY A 8 24.90 2.17 9.90
N SER A 9 24.60 3.07 8.95
CA SER A 9 23.24 3.16 8.38
C SER A 9 22.88 2.00 7.44
N ILE A 10 23.85 1.44 6.71
CA ILE A 10 23.63 0.30 5.81
C ILE A 10 23.51 -0.99 6.63
N ALA A 11 24.32 -1.15 7.67
CA ALA A 11 24.19 -2.27 8.60
C ALA A 11 22.84 -2.18 9.35
N LEU A 12 22.41 -0.99 9.77
CA LEU A 12 21.11 -0.80 10.43
C LEU A 12 19.95 -1.11 9.48
N ALA A 13 19.99 -0.63 8.23
CA ALA A 13 18.96 -0.94 7.24
C ALA A 13 18.94 -2.43 6.87
N ALA A 14 20.11 -3.06 6.69
CA ALA A 14 20.20 -4.50 6.43
C ALA A 14 19.77 -5.34 7.64
N VAL A 15 20.07 -4.89 8.87
CA VAL A 15 19.62 -5.53 10.11
C VAL A 15 18.12 -5.35 10.31
N VAL A 16 17.53 -4.20 9.94
CA VAL A 16 16.08 -3.97 9.96
C VAL A 16 15.39 -4.82 8.90
N VAL A 17 15.90 -4.88 7.67
CA VAL A 17 15.38 -5.76 6.61
C VAL A 17 15.53 -7.23 7.00
N ALA A 18 16.65 -7.64 7.58
CA ALA A 18 16.87 -8.99 8.09
C ALA A 18 15.96 -9.32 9.27
N LEU A 19 15.82 -8.44 10.26
CA LEU A 19 14.92 -8.62 11.42
C LEU A 19 13.44 -8.69 10.99
N LEU A 20 13.05 -7.97 9.95
CA LEU A 20 11.70 -8.00 9.39
C LEU A 20 11.45 -9.21 8.50
N SER A 21 12.50 -9.82 7.92
CA SER A 21 12.40 -11.01 7.07
C SER A 21 12.70 -12.33 7.79
N SER A 22 13.34 -12.30 8.97
CA SER A 22 13.81 -13.50 9.69
C SER A 22 13.03 -13.87 10.96
N ARG A 23 11.93 -13.19 11.30
CA ARG A 23 11.14 -13.53 12.50
C ARG A 23 9.92 -14.38 12.16
N PRO A 24 9.80 -15.61 12.71
CA PRO A 24 8.50 -16.28 12.80
C PRO A 24 7.59 -15.49 13.76
N ALA A 25 6.29 -15.51 13.49
CA ALA A 25 5.28 -14.58 14.00
C ALA A 25 4.99 -14.60 15.53
N ASP A 26 5.69 -15.40 16.35
CA ASP A 26 5.30 -15.66 17.75
C ASP A 26 6.21 -15.04 18.84
N ALA A 27 7.19 -14.22 18.48
CA ALA A 27 7.96 -13.48 19.49
C ALA A 27 7.24 -12.18 19.90
N GLN A 28 6.23 -12.28 20.77
CA GLN A 28 5.70 -11.11 21.48
C GLN A 28 6.79 -10.55 22.41
N VAL A 29 7.34 -9.39 22.04
CA VAL A 29 8.15 -8.59 22.96
C VAL A 29 7.16 -7.91 23.91
N ILE A 30 7.17 -8.31 25.18
CA ILE A 30 6.58 -7.52 26.26
C ILE A 30 7.39 -6.23 26.31
N VAL A 31 6.84 -5.16 25.73
CA VAL A 31 7.40 -3.82 25.86
C VAL A 31 7.07 -3.36 27.27
N ASP A 32 8.05 -3.45 28.15
CA ASP A 32 7.97 -2.85 29.48
C ASP A 32 7.71 -1.36 29.32
N GLN A 33 6.52 -0.91 29.74
CA GLN A 33 6.11 0.48 29.68
C GLN A 33 6.86 1.23 30.77
N GLY A 34 8.08 1.66 30.45
CA GLY A 34 8.79 2.67 31.22
C GLY A 34 7.92 3.92 31.45
N PRO A 35 8.29 4.76 32.44
CA PRO A 35 7.41 5.78 33.01
C PRO A 35 6.83 6.73 31.94
N PRO A 36 5.60 7.21 32.15
CA PRO A 36 4.83 7.93 31.13
C PRO A 36 5.60 9.15 30.65
N ARG A 37 6.06 9.09 29.40
CA ARG A 37 6.63 10.26 28.72
C ARG A 37 5.48 11.23 28.44
N GLN A 38 5.71 12.49 28.80
CA GLN A 38 4.77 13.60 28.62
C GLN A 38 4.21 13.65 27.19
N PRO A 39 2.93 14.05 27.01
CA PRO A 39 2.26 14.12 25.72
C PRO A 39 2.70 15.36 24.95
N VAL A 40 3.99 15.44 24.59
CA VAL A 40 4.49 16.46 23.68
C VAL A 40 4.65 15.82 22.30
N GLY A 41 3.53 15.79 21.57
CA GLY A 41 3.51 16.01 20.13
C GLY A 41 3.90 14.83 19.24
N LEU A 42 3.08 13.78 19.20
CA LEU A 42 3.08 12.80 18.11
C LEU A 42 2.93 13.52 16.73
N LEU A 43 2.14 14.60 16.69
CA LEU A 43 2.02 15.50 15.53
C LEU A 43 3.29 16.31 15.25
N ASN A 44 4.01 16.78 16.27
CA ASN A 44 5.30 17.47 16.06
C ASN A 44 6.36 16.51 15.53
N SER A 45 6.37 15.24 15.96
CA SER A 45 7.29 14.21 15.44
C SER A 45 6.97 13.83 14.00
N LEU A 46 5.69 13.78 13.61
CA LEU A 46 5.28 13.49 12.24
C LEU A 46 5.60 14.65 11.29
N VAL A 47 5.30 15.88 11.70
CA VAL A 47 5.61 17.08 10.90
C VAL A 47 7.12 17.26 10.79
N THR A 48 7.89 17.20 11.89
CA THR A 48 9.35 17.33 11.78
C THR A 48 9.97 16.19 10.98
N GLY A 49 9.51 14.94 11.17
CA GLY A 49 9.95 13.78 10.39
C GLY A 49 9.74 13.95 8.89
N SER A 50 8.53 14.30 8.45
CA SER A 50 8.23 14.49 7.03
C SER A 50 9.03 15.65 6.40
N TRP A 51 9.31 16.71 7.16
CA TRP A 51 10.14 17.82 6.67
C TRP A 51 11.62 17.44 6.51
N PHE A 52 12.16 16.53 7.33
CA PHE A 52 13.51 16.00 7.15
C PHE A 52 13.58 15.07 5.94
N GLU A 53 12.57 14.22 5.74
CA GLU A 53 12.49 13.31 4.58
C GLU A 53 12.41 14.07 3.25
N ILE A 54 11.57 15.10 3.14
CA ILE A 54 11.46 15.93 1.92
C ILE A 54 12.78 16.67 1.62
N LYS A 55 13.46 17.17 2.65
CA LYS A 55 14.76 17.86 2.48
C LYS A 55 15.87 16.90 2.06
N ASP A 56 15.86 15.68 2.58
CA ASP A 56 16.86 14.66 2.23
C ASP A 56 16.63 14.11 0.82
N GLU A 57 15.38 13.96 0.39
CA GLU A 57 15.03 13.58 -0.99
C GLU A 57 15.47 14.63 -2.00
N ALA A 58 15.09 15.90 -1.82
CA ALA A 58 15.50 16.99 -2.71
C ALA A 58 17.04 17.14 -2.79
N LYS A 59 17.75 16.90 -1.68
CA LYS A 59 19.21 16.90 -1.64
C LYS A 59 19.82 15.71 -2.38
N ALA A 60 19.20 14.53 -2.31
CA ALA A 60 19.61 13.34 -3.05
C ALA A 60 19.38 13.51 -4.56
N GLU A 61 18.26 14.10 -4.97
CA GLU A 61 17.98 14.46 -6.37
C GLU A 61 18.97 15.48 -6.92
N HIS A 62 19.23 16.56 -6.19
CA HIS A 62 20.23 17.55 -6.59
C HIS A 62 21.63 16.92 -6.73
N ARG A 63 21.99 16.00 -5.84
CA ARG A 63 23.24 15.25 -5.93
C ARG A 63 23.28 14.34 -7.16
N LEU A 64 22.15 13.71 -7.52
CA LEU A 64 22.03 12.89 -8.72
C LEU A 64 22.24 13.74 -9.99
N GLN A 65 21.60 14.90 -10.08
CA GLN A 65 21.77 15.84 -11.20
C GLN A 65 23.24 16.29 -11.33
N HIS A 66 23.88 16.66 -10.22
CA HIS A 66 25.29 17.04 -10.23
C HIS A 66 26.20 15.90 -10.69
N LEU A 67 25.93 14.65 -10.26
CA LEU A 67 26.69 13.48 -10.70
C LEU A 67 26.49 13.17 -12.18
N GLN A 68 25.27 13.31 -12.70
CA GLN A 68 24.98 13.15 -14.13
C GLN A 68 25.71 14.22 -14.96
N ALA A 69 25.68 15.48 -14.53
CA ALA A 69 26.41 16.57 -15.20
C ALA A 69 27.94 16.37 -15.15
N LYS A 70 28.46 15.76 -14.08
CA LYS A 70 29.88 15.39 -13.97
C LYS A 70 30.22 14.23 -14.91
N LEU A 71 29.37 13.19 -14.96
CA LEU A 71 29.54 12.04 -15.86
C LEU A 71 29.63 12.48 -17.32
N SER A 72 28.74 13.38 -17.77
CA SER A 72 28.78 13.91 -19.14
C SER A 72 30.08 14.66 -19.45
N ARG A 73 30.61 15.43 -18.49
CA ARG A 73 31.88 16.16 -18.62
C ARG A 73 33.10 15.23 -18.63
N ASP A 74 33.11 14.19 -17.81
CA ASP A 74 34.21 13.23 -17.77
C ASP A 74 34.20 12.32 -19.00
N GLY A 75 33.01 12.00 -19.52
CA GLY A 75 32.82 11.27 -20.77
C GLY A 75 33.37 12.03 -21.98
N SER A 76 33.13 13.35 -22.08
CA SER A 76 33.68 14.16 -23.17
C SER A 76 35.20 14.33 -23.11
N ARG A 77 35.81 14.13 -21.94
CA ARG A 77 37.27 14.15 -21.74
C ARG A 77 37.94 12.80 -21.98
N GLY A 78 37.18 11.72 -22.17
CA GLY A 78 37.71 10.37 -22.38
C GLY A 78 38.29 9.71 -21.13
N ASP A 79 37.99 10.21 -19.92
CA ASP A 79 38.47 9.58 -18.67
C ASP A 79 37.58 8.40 -18.27
N LEU A 80 37.85 7.23 -18.86
CA LEU A 80 37.09 5.99 -18.63
C LEU A 80 37.07 5.56 -17.16
N ALA A 81 38.13 5.84 -16.38
CA ALA A 81 38.19 5.47 -14.97
C ALA A 81 37.29 6.36 -14.11
N ALA A 82 37.22 7.66 -14.41
CA ALA A 82 36.29 8.59 -13.77
C ALA A 82 34.84 8.26 -14.12
N VAL A 83 34.56 7.98 -15.40
CA VAL A 83 33.23 7.59 -15.90
C VAL A 83 32.71 6.35 -15.15
N ASN A 84 33.49 5.27 -15.10
CA ASN A 84 33.08 4.04 -14.41
C ASN A 84 32.81 4.25 -12.90
N ARG A 85 33.59 5.12 -12.26
CA ARG A 85 33.39 5.46 -10.84
C ARG A 85 32.08 6.24 -10.63
N ASP A 86 31.78 7.18 -11.52
CA ASP A 86 30.60 8.03 -11.39
C ASP A 86 29.31 7.29 -11.78
N VAL A 87 29.35 6.35 -12.73
CA VAL A 87 28.24 5.41 -13.00
C VAL A 87 27.85 4.66 -11.72
N ARG A 88 28.81 4.03 -11.03
CA ARG A 88 28.53 3.32 -9.77
C ARG A 88 27.96 4.22 -8.68
N ARG A 89 28.40 5.49 -8.62
CA ARG A 89 27.87 6.47 -7.66
C ARG A 89 26.43 6.86 -7.99
N ILE A 90 26.12 7.05 -9.27
CA ILE A 90 24.77 7.32 -9.76
C ILE A 90 23.84 6.15 -9.42
N ASP A 91 24.26 4.91 -9.68
CA ASP A 91 23.45 3.73 -9.38
C ASP A 91 23.16 3.60 -7.88
N ASN A 92 24.15 3.87 -7.02
CA ASN A 92 23.96 3.84 -5.56
C ASN A 92 22.99 4.95 -5.09
N VAL A 93 23.06 6.15 -5.68
CA VAL A 93 22.10 7.24 -5.36
C VAL A 93 20.69 6.88 -5.83
N LYS A 94 20.54 6.33 -7.04
CA LYS A 94 19.25 5.85 -7.55
C LYS A 94 18.66 4.75 -6.69
N PHE A 95 19.48 3.80 -6.25
CA PHE A 95 19.06 2.73 -5.35
C PHE A 95 18.52 3.29 -4.03
N ARG A 96 19.21 4.27 -3.43
CA ARG A 96 18.72 4.93 -2.21
C ARG A 96 17.38 5.63 -2.43
N LEU A 97 17.25 6.43 -3.48
CA LEU A 97 15.98 7.09 -3.83
C LEU A 97 14.84 6.08 -4.01
N ALA A 98 15.10 4.94 -4.65
CA ALA A 98 14.11 3.88 -4.82
C ALA A 98 13.73 3.19 -3.50
N VAL A 99 14.68 2.98 -2.59
CA VAL A 99 14.41 2.45 -1.24
C VAL A 99 13.60 3.44 -0.40
N ASP A 100 13.95 4.72 -0.46
CA ASP A 100 13.25 5.78 0.27
C ASP A 100 11.80 5.92 -0.25
N ASP A 101 11.59 5.97 -1.57
CA ASP A 101 10.24 5.96 -2.18
C ASP A 101 9.44 4.70 -1.79
N TRP A 102 10.09 3.53 -1.79
CA TRP A 102 9.43 2.30 -1.34
C TRP A 102 9.03 2.36 0.14
N LEU A 103 9.89 2.89 1.02
CA LEU A 103 9.60 3.07 2.44
C LEU A 103 8.47 4.08 2.66
N ILE A 104 8.48 5.20 1.92
CA ILE A 104 7.41 6.20 1.96
C ILE A 104 6.09 5.58 1.51
N ARG A 105 6.07 4.79 0.43
CA ARG A 105 4.87 4.06 -0.01
C ARG A 105 4.43 3.05 1.03
N LYS A 106 5.34 2.28 1.63
CA LYS A 106 5.00 1.29 2.67
C LYS A 106 4.44 1.92 3.94
N ASN A 107 4.99 3.06 4.36
CA ASN A 107 4.56 3.77 5.55
C ASN A 107 3.32 4.62 5.29
N SER A 108 3.15 5.21 4.11
CA SER A 108 1.89 5.88 3.71
C SER A 108 0.74 4.90 3.50
N LEU A 109 1.04 3.62 3.24
CA LEU A 109 0.07 2.52 3.25
C LEU A 109 -0.32 2.04 4.66
N GLN A 110 0.09 2.70 5.74
CA GLN A 110 -0.53 2.55 7.07
C GLN A 110 -1.95 3.16 7.16
N CYS A 111 -2.75 3.05 6.09
CA CYS A 111 -4.17 2.83 6.30
C CYS A 111 -4.31 1.45 6.97
N PHE A 112 -4.63 1.46 8.27
CA PHE A 112 -5.02 0.28 9.03
C PHE A 112 -5.91 -0.65 8.19
N GLY A 113 -5.41 -1.84 7.81
CA GLY A 113 -6.30 -2.90 7.34
C GLY A 113 -5.82 -3.87 6.26
N TYR A 114 -4.63 -3.74 5.67
CA TYR A 114 -4.26 -4.63 4.54
C TYR A 114 -2.87 -5.24 4.64
N TYR A 115 -2.76 -6.30 5.44
CA TYR A 115 -1.82 -7.39 5.16
C TYR A 115 -2.57 -8.73 5.28
N PRO A 116 -2.75 -9.50 4.19
CA PRO A 116 -3.25 -10.87 4.29
C PRO A 116 -2.10 -11.75 4.79
N ILE A 117 -1.88 -11.81 6.11
CA ILE A 117 -1.07 -12.86 6.71
C ILE A 117 -1.90 -14.14 6.60
N ARG A 118 -1.59 -14.98 5.62
CA ARG A 118 -2.07 -16.37 5.63
C ARG A 118 -1.30 -17.11 6.70
N VAL A 119 -1.96 -17.40 7.81
CA VAL A 119 -1.48 -18.38 8.78
C VAL A 119 -1.68 -19.75 8.13
N GLU A 120 -0.62 -20.36 7.62
CA GLU A 120 -0.68 -21.79 7.31
C GLU A 120 -0.86 -22.54 8.64
N PRO A 121 -1.86 -23.44 8.74
CA PRO A 121 -1.99 -24.26 9.93
C PRO A 121 -0.76 -25.16 10.03
N LEU A 122 0.05 -24.95 11.07
CA LEU A 122 1.08 -25.89 11.47
C LEU A 122 0.44 -27.27 11.67
N PRO A 123 1.03 -28.36 11.12
CA PRO A 123 0.57 -29.71 11.40
C PRO A 123 0.79 -30.00 12.89
N CYS A 124 -0.29 -29.94 13.68
CA CYS A 124 -0.25 -30.31 15.08
C CYS A 124 0.24 -31.75 15.21
N ALA A 125 1.37 -31.90 15.90
CA ALA A 125 1.95 -33.16 16.28
C ALA A 125 0.99 -33.99 17.15
N ALA A 126 1.02 -35.30 16.89
CA ALA A 126 0.79 -36.42 17.78
C ALA A 126 -0.29 -36.28 18.88
N SER A 127 -1.34 -37.08 18.68
CA SER A 127 -2.38 -37.46 19.63
C SER A 127 -1.85 -37.81 21.03
N CYS A 128 -2.11 -36.95 22.03
CA CYS A 128 -2.17 -37.37 23.42
C CYS A 128 -3.51 -38.08 23.70
N PRO A 129 -3.54 -39.18 24.46
CA PRO A 129 -4.79 -39.83 24.86
C PRO A 129 -5.61 -38.91 25.78
N ARG A 130 -6.83 -38.61 25.35
CA ARG A 130 -7.78 -37.76 26.07
C ARG A 130 -8.29 -38.48 27.33
N PRO A 131 -8.29 -37.85 28.52
CA PRO A 131 -8.92 -38.43 29.70
C PRO A 131 -10.45 -38.58 29.49
N PRO A 132 -11.11 -39.54 30.17
CA PRO A 132 -12.53 -39.81 30.01
C PRO A 132 -13.35 -38.56 30.34
N GLN A 133 -14.08 -38.06 29.35
CA GLN A 133 -14.97 -36.91 29.52
C GLN A 133 -16.21 -37.31 30.31
N ALA A 134 -16.48 -36.58 31.38
CA ALA A 134 -17.74 -36.65 32.12
C ALA A 134 -18.94 -36.33 31.19
N PRO A 135 -20.14 -36.85 31.48
CA PRO A 135 -21.34 -36.60 30.67
C PRO A 135 -21.59 -35.09 30.54
N VAL A 136 -21.45 -34.59 29.31
CA VAL A 136 -21.70 -33.19 28.97
C VAL A 136 -23.21 -33.01 28.92
N TYR A 137 -23.75 -32.27 29.88
CA TYR A 137 -25.11 -31.76 29.80
C TYR A 137 -25.19 -30.85 28.57
N SER A 138 -25.91 -31.30 27.53
CA SER A 138 -26.19 -30.53 26.33
C SER A 138 -27.07 -29.33 26.68
N LEU A 139 -26.41 -28.19 26.90
CA LEU A 139 -27.08 -26.89 26.97
C LEU A 139 -27.78 -26.64 25.62
N PRO A 140 -29.02 -26.14 25.62
CA PRO A 140 -29.73 -25.81 24.39
C PRO A 140 -28.88 -24.82 23.59
N VAL A 141 -28.54 -25.20 22.36
CA VAL A 141 -27.81 -24.34 21.43
C VAL A 141 -28.72 -23.15 21.11
N PRO A 142 -28.31 -21.91 21.43
CA PRO A 142 -29.09 -20.74 21.07
C PRO A 142 -29.20 -20.68 19.54
N THR A 143 -30.41 -20.73 19.01
CA THR A 143 -30.66 -20.44 17.59
C THR A 143 -30.13 -19.03 17.30
N PRO A 144 -29.19 -18.87 16.35
CA PRO A 144 -28.70 -17.54 15.98
C PRO A 144 -29.89 -16.71 15.50
N GLY A 145 -30.14 -15.59 16.19
CA GLY A 145 -31.13 -14.60 15.74
C GLY A 145 -30.76 -14.05 14.36
N PRO A 146 -31.73 -13.40 13.67
CA PRO A 146 -31.46 -12.79 12.37
C PRO A 146 -30.29 -11.80 12.50
N MET A 147 -29.20 -12.08 11.79
CA MET A 147 -28.07 -11.15 11.71
C MET A 147 -28.58 -9.83 11.12
N ALA A 148 -28.37 -8.73 11.84
CA ALA A 148 -28.61 -7.40 11.33
C ALA A 148 -27.85 -7.23 10.00
N ALA A 149 -28.52 -6.68 8.99
CA ALA A 149 -27.90 -6.43 7.70
C ALA A 149 -26.66 -5.53 7.88
N ALA A 150 -25.57 -5.88 7.20
CA ALA A 150 -24.35 -5.08 7.24
C ALA A 150 -24.64 -3.67 6.68
N PRO A 151 -24.01 -2.61 7.24
CA PRO A 151 -24.21 -1.25 6.75
C PRO A 151 -23.73 -1.13 5.29
N THR A 152 -24.50 -0.42 4.46
CA THR A 152 -24.17 -0.13 3.06
C THR A 152 -24.19 1.37 2.79
N ILE A 153 -23.43 1.81 1.80
CA ILE A 153 -23.42 3.18 1.28
C ILE A 153 -23.98 3.21 -0.15
N PRO A 154 -24.81 4.22 -0.49
CA PRO A 154 -25.32 4.37 -1.83
C PRO A 154 -24.26 5.00 -2.75
N ILE A 155 -24.13 4.43 -3.95
CA ILE A 155 -23.35 5.01 -5.05
C ILE A 155 -24.15 4.93 -6.35
N THR A 156 -23.81 5.80 -7.29
CA THR A 156 -24.32 5.76 -8.66
C THR A 156 -23.16 5.63 -9.62
N ILE A 157 -23.22 4.68 -10.55
CA ILE A 157 -22.28 4.51 -11.67
C ILE A 157 -22.98 4.96 -12.95
N LEU A 158 -22.37 5.89 -13.67
CA LEU A 158 -22.76 6.32 -15.00
C LEU A 158 -21.71 5.84 -15.99
N ASN A 159 -22.13 5.22 -17.08
CA ASN A 159 -21.27 5.00 -18.24
C ASN A 159 -21.61 6.06 -19.29
N ALA A 160 -20.72 7.03 -19.48
CA ALA A 160 -20.95 8.14 -20.41
C ALA A 160 -20.59 7.81 -21.86
N ASP A 161 -20.04 6.62 -22.12
CA ASP A 161 -19.78 6.16 -23.48
C ASP A 161 -21.12 5.94 -24.23
N PRO A 162 -21.14 6.05 -25.58
CA PRO A 162 -22.35 5.88 -26.37
C PRO A 162 -22.94 4.47 -26.25
N ALA A 163 -24.22 4.34 -26.58
CA ALA A 163 -24.93 3.06 -26.59
C ALA A 163 -24.14 1.99 -27.39
N GLY A 164 -23.96 0.81 -26.78
CA GLY A 164 -23.14 -0.29 -27.33
C GLY A 164 -21.72 -0.39 -26.75
N ALA A 165 -21.18 0.69 -26.16
CA ALA A 165 -19.90 0.66 -25.48
C ALA A 165 -20.06 0.30 -23.98
N GLY A 166 -20.12 -1.00 -23.68
CA GLY A 166 -20.22 -1.48 -22.30
C GLY A 166 -18.91 -1.28 -21.51
N VAL A 167 -19.05 -1.15 -20.19
CA VAL A 167 -17.93 -1.26 -19.24
C VAL A 167 -18.22 -2.40 -18.26
N ALA A 168 -17.24 -3.29 -18.10
CA ALA A 168 -17.21 -4.28 -17.04
C ALA A 168 -16.31 -3.76 -15.92
N PHE A 169 -16.78 -3.89 -14.68
CA PHE A 169 -16.05 -3.50 -13.48
C PHE A 169 -16.41 -4.45 -12.35
N ALA A 170 -15.57 -4.56 -11.32
CA ALA A 170 -15.86 -5.38 -10.15
C ALA A 170 -15.75 -4.57 -8.86
N ILE A 171 -16.74 -4.73 -7.98
CA ILE A 171 -16.77 -4.14 -6.64
C ILE A 171 -16.50 -5.26 -5.64
N ASN A 172 -15.37 -5.20 -4.94
CA ASN A 172 -14.92 -6.26 -4.03
C ASN A 172 -14.95 -7.66 -4.67
N GLY A 173 -14.59 -7.75 -5.95
CA GLY A 173 -14.59 -9.00 -6.73
C GLY A 173 -15.95 -9.42 -7.33
N VAL A 174 -17.05 -8.74 -6.97
CA VAL A 174 -18.36 -8.96 -7.61
C VAL A 174 -18.39 -8.21 -8.93
N THR A 175 -18.60 -8.93 -10.04
CA THR A 175 -18.60 -8.32 -11.38
C THR A 175 -19.93 -7.64 -11.68
N HIS A 176 -19.84 -6.45 -12.25
CA HIS A 176 -20.93 -5.61 -12.72
C HIS A 176 -20.66 -5.19 -14.16
N GLN A 177 -21.74 -4.87 -14.89
CA GLN A 177 -21.65 -4.37 -16.25
C GLN A 177 -22.61 -3.20 -16.42
N ALA A 178 -22.09 -2.08 -16.93
CA ALA A 178 -22.89 -0.91 -17.29
C ALA A 178 -22.83 -0.69 -18.81
N ALA A 179 -23.99 -0.75 -19.46
CA ALA A 179 -24.11 -0.41 -20.88
C ALA A 179 -23.78 1.07 -21.13
N GLY A 180 -23.34 1.43 -22.33
CA GLY A 180 -23.11 2.84 -22.69
C GLY A 180 -24.39 3.67 -22.55
N GLY A 181 -24.28 4.83 -21.92
CA GLY A 181 -25.38 5.72 -21.57
C GLY A 181 -26.21 5.26 -20.35
N SER A 182 -25.88 4.13 -19.73
CA SER A 182 -26.65 3.62 -18.59
C SER A 182 -26.20 4.22 -17.26
N ARG A 183 -27.17 4.33 -16.35
CA ARG A 183 -26.99 4.69 -14.95
C ARG A 183 -27.36 3.49 -14.09
N GLN A 184 -26.53 3.15 -13.12
CA GLN A 184 -26.75 2.06 -12.19
C GLN A 184 -26.56 2.54 -10.75
N ASP A 185 -27.61 2.44 -9.94
CA ASP A 185 -27.54 2.74 -8.52
C ASP A 185 -27.21 1.44 -7.75
N LEU A 186 -26.22 1.50 -6.87
CA LEU A 186 -25.69 0.35 -6.14
C LEU A 186 -25.58 0.69 -4.64
N ALA A 187 -25.80 -0.31 -3.79
CA ALA A 187 -25.51 -0.24 -2.36
C ALA A 187 -24.31 -1.13 -2.06
N VAL A 188 -23.22 -0.54 -1.57
CA VAL A 188 -21.93 -1.25 -1.38
C VAL A 188 -21.44 -1.10 0.05
N ALA A 189 -20.56 -2.00 0.51
CA ALA A 189 -19.97 -1.87 1.83
C ALA A 189 -19.06 -0.62 1.92
N PRO A 190 -18.98 0.08 3.07
CA PRO A 190 -17.99 1.14 3.29
C PRO A 190 -16.57 0.63 3.03
N GLY A 191 -15.73 1.45 2.38
CA GLY A 191 -14.33 1.10 2.07
C GLY A 191 -14.16 0.10 0.91
N SER A 192 -15.23 -0.18 0.17
CA SER A 192 -15.16 -1.01 -1.05
C SER A 192 -14.27 -0.39 -2.12
N ASN A 193 -13.73 -1.23 -3.00
CA ASN A 193 -12.95 -0.80 -4.16
C ASN A 193 -13.62 -1.21 -5.47
N ILE A 194 -13.68 -0.28 -6.42
CA ILE A 194 -14.00 -0.58 -7.83
C ILE A 194 -12.69 -0.96 -8.54
N THR A 195 -12.71 -2.08 -9.25
CA THR A 195 -11.66 -2.51 -10.17
C THR A 195 -12.21 -2.55 -11.58
N TYR A 196 -11.45 -2.11 -12.57
CA TYR A 196 -11.87 -2.10 -13.97
C TYR A 196 -10.66 -2.18 -14.90
N ASP A 197 -10.89 -2.60 -16.14
CA ASP A 197 -9.87 -2.52 -17.18
C ASP A 197 -9.80 -1.08 -17.70
N GLY A 198 -8.66 -0.44 -17.47
CA GLY A 198 -8.34 0.88 -17.99
C GLY A 198 -8.05 0.85 -19.49
N GLY A 199 -7.89 -0.32 -20.11
CA GLY A 199 -7.61 -0.48 -21.52
C GLY A 199 -6.16 -0.15 -21.92
N GLY A 200 -5.75 -0.64 -23.09
CA GLY A 200 -4.45 -0.35 -23.69
C GLY A 200 -3.27 -0.67 -22.78
N SER A 201 -2.39 0.32 -22.57
CA SER A 201 -1.19 0.22 -21.71
C SER A 201 -1.46 0.49 -20.23
N LEU A 202 -2.65 0.97 -19.86
CA LEU A 202 -2.99 1.31 -18.47
C LEU A 202 -3.32 0.07 -17.64
N GLY A 203 -3.78 -1.02 -18.27
CA GLY A 203 -4.14 -2.26 -17.61
C GLY A 203 -5.24 -2.11 -16.56
N GLN A 204 -5.25 -3.00 -15.57
CA GLN A 204 -6.27 -2.98 -14.51
C GLN A 204 -6.05 -1.80 -13.54
N ARG A 205 -7.12 -1.07 -13.24
CA ARG A 205 -7.12 0.05 -12.30
C ARG A 205 -8.03 -0.25 -11.11
N GLN A 206 -7.73 0.39 -9.99
CA GLN A 206 -8.48 0.27 -8.74
C GLN A 206 -8.78 1.66 -8.16
N TYR A 207 -9.99 1.84 -7.62
CA TYR A 207 -10.43 3.10 -7.03
C TYR A 207 -11.23 2.86 -5.74
N LEU A 208 -10.89 3.59 -4.67
CA LEU A 208 -11.59 3.52 -3.39
C LEU A 208 -12.94 4.25 -3.47
N ILE A 209 -14.00 3.55 -3.09
CA ILE A 209 -15.37 4.06 -3.19
C ILE A 209 -15.74 4.84 -1.93
N SER A 210 -16.44 5.94 -2.14
CA SER A 210 -17.15 6.72 -1.12
C SER A 210 -18.52 7.09 -1.67
N PRO A 211 -19.48 7.53 -0.82
CA PRO A 211 -20.80 7.92 -1.30
C PRO A 211 -20.71 8.99 -2.42
N GLY A 212 -21.50 8.81 -3.48
CA GLY A 212 -21.61 9.77 -4.58
C GLY A 212 -21.83 9.17 -5.97
N LEU A 213 -21.68 10.04 -6.97
CA LEU A 213 -21.83 9.72 -8.40
C LEU A 213 -20.45 9.53 -9.04
N TYR A 214 -20.32 8.45 -9.79
CA TYR A 214 -19.11 8.05 -10.50
C TYR A 214 -19.41 7.92 -11.99
N GLU A 215 -18.48 8.35 -12.83
CA GLU A 215 -18.64 8.37 -14.28
C GLU A 215 -17.46 7.67 -14.96
N PHE A 216 -17.75 6.63 -15.73
CA PHE A 216 -16.80 6.06 -16.68
C PHE A 216 -16.79 6.88 -17.97
N ARG A 217 -15.59 7.26 -18.42
CA ARG A 217 -15.35 7.91 -19.71
C ARG A 217 -14.21 7.24 -20.45
N SER A 218 -14.37 7.08 -21.75
CA SER A 218 -13.26 6.82 -22.67
C SER A 218 -12.36 8.06 -22.80
N THR A 219 -11.06 7.85 -22.74
CA THR A 219 -9.99 8.85 -22.94
C THR A 219 -9.08 8.38 -24.06
N ALA A 220 -8.16 9.24 -24.52
CA ALA A 220 -7.17 8.85 -25.54
C ALA A 220 -6.25 7.70 -25.07
N GLU A 221 -6.09 7.52 -23.77
CA GLU A 221 -5.22 6.50 -23.16
C GLU A 221 -5.97 5.21 -22.81
N GLY A 222 -7.31 5.20 -22.89
CA GLY A 222 -8.14 4.07 -22.53
C GLY A 222 -9.42 4.51 -21.82
N ARG A 223 -9.66 4.01 -20.60
CA ARG A 223 -10.87 4.29 -19.82
C ARG A 223 -10.48 4.80 -18.44
N ALA A 224 -11.22 5.79 -17.97
CA ALA A 224 -11.03 6.40 -16.66
C ALA A 224 -12.35 6.49 -15.91
N LEU A 225 -12.26 6.43 -14.58
CA LEU A 225 -13.37 6.60 -13.65
C LEU A 225 -13.18 7.92 -12.90
N TYR A 226 -14.18 8.80 -12.97
CA TYR A 226 -14.19 10.09 -12.30
C TYR A 226 -15.27 10.12 -11.22
N LYS A 227 -14.96 10.67 -10.05
CA LYS A 227 -15.98 11.01 -9.05
C LYS A 227 -16.52 12.40 -9.37
N LEU A 228 -17.81 12.49 -9.66
CA LEU A 228 -18.46 13.77 -9.92
C LEU A 228 -18.75 14.51 -8.60
N PRO A 229 -18.69 15.85 -8.58
CA PRO A 229 -19.09 16.63 -7.42
C PRO A 229 -20.56 16.34 -7.12
N GLY A 230 -20.85 16.00 -5.85
CA GLY A 230 -22.23 15.76 -5.44
C GLY A 230 -23.07 17.02 -5.64
N THR A 231 -24.21 16.87 -6.29
CA THR A 231 -25.28 17.89 -6.23
C THR A 231 -25.73 17.94 -4.78
N ARG A 232 -25.35 19.01 -4.07
CA ARG A 232 -25.88 19.33 -2.75
C ARG A 232 -27.34 19.74 -2.86
#